data_AF-A0A8S3WBN1-F1
#
_entry.id   AF-A0A8S3WBN1-F1
#
_cell.length_a   1.000
_cell.length_b   1.000
_cell.length_c   1.000
_cell.angle_alpha   90.00
_cell.angle_beta   90.00
_cell.angle_gamma   90.00
#
_symmetry.space_group_name_H-M   'P 1'
#
loop_
_entity.id
_entity.type
_entity.pdbx_description
1 polymer ?
#
loop_
_entity_poly.entity_id
_entity_poly.type
_entity_poly.pdbx_seq_one_letter_code
_entity_poly.pdbx_strand_id
1 'polypeptide(L)'
;MYYPVSPKPTLRGNYVSQLTANGIHYLASSKPTLRENYVSQLTANGIHYLASPKPTLRGNYVSQLTTNGIHYLGSPKPTLRGNYVSQLTANGIHYLASPKATLRGNYVSQLTANGIHYLASPKPTLRGNYVSQLTANGIHYLASPKPTLRENYVSQLTANGMYYPASPKPTLRGNYVSQLTANGMYLSRESETYTDRELRLTADRERHTLSRESETYSERALRLTADPERHTLSRESKTYTERELRLTADRERHTLSRESETYTERELRLTAGRERHILSRESETFTQCVDHLTNDRVHHNIIRSLEDEHEHEQRLESGREYYNSLRQERLISLSNESLRI
;
A
#
# COMPACT_ATOMS: atom_id res chain seq x y z
N MET A 1 -0.76 -19.64 -54.70
CA MET A 1 -2.06 -20.11 -54.18
C MET A 1 -2.47 -19.23 -53.00
N TYR A 2 -3.51 -18.43 -53.18
CA TYR A 2 -4.18 -17.69 -52.11
C TYR A 2 -4.86 -18.72 -51.20
N TYR A 3 -4.47 -18.81 -49.92
CA TYR A 3 -5.15 -19.65 -48.94
C TYR A 3 -6.20 -18.76 -48.22
N PRO A 4 -7.49 -18.82 -48.58
CA PRO A 4 -8.54 -17.94 -48.03
C PRO A 4 -8.88 -18.24 -46.56
N VAL A 5 -8.24 -19.24 -45.95
CA VAL A 5 -8.47 -19.66 -44.57
C VAL A 5 -7.14 -19.76 -43.86
N SER A 6 -6.95 -19.00 -42.77
CA SER A 6 -5.76 -19.14 -41.94
C SER A 6 -5.65 -20.61 -41.47
N PRO A 7 -4.58 -21.34 -41.81
CA PRO A 7 -4.47 -22.76 -41.51
C PRO A 7 -4.58 -23.01 -40.00
N LYS A 8 -5.15 -24.15 -39.62
CA LYS A 8 -5.26 -24.62 -38.22
C LYS A 8 -4.39 -25.86 -38.01
N PRO A 9 -3.06 -25.76 -38.14
CA PRO A 9 -2.19 -26.92 -38.06
C PRO A 9 -2.23 -27.54 -36.66
N THR A 10 -2.14 -28.87 -36.61
CA THR A 10 -2.03 -29.62 -35.37
C THR A 10 -0.66 -30.27 -35.30
N LEU A 11 0.12 -29.94 -34.27
CA LEU A 11 1.41 -30.55 -33.98
C LEU A 11 1.27 -31.37 -32.71
N ARG A 12 1.51 -32.68 -32.80
CA ARG A 12 1.43 -33.59 -31.67
C ARG A 12 2.68 -34.46 -31.55
N GLY A 13 3.28 -34.51 -30.37
CA GLY A 13 4.36 -35.46 -30.07
C GLY A 13 5.67 -35.19 -30.83
N ASN A 14 5.89 -33.97 -31.31
CA ASN A 14 7.09 -33.63 -32.07
C ASN A 14 8.24 -33.24 -31.13
N TYR A 15 9.47 -33.46 -31.59
CA TYR A 15 10.70 -33.06 -30.92
C TYR A 15 11.39 -32.00 -31.78
N VAL A 16 11.65 -30.83 -31.18
CA VAL A 16 12.33 -29.70 -31.83
C VAL A 16 13.51 -29.32 -30.94
N SER A 17 14.74 -29.53 -31.41
CA SER A 17 15.92 -29.28 -30.60
C SER A 17 17.15 -28.85 -31.37
N GLN A 18 18.12 -28.28 -30.65
CA GLN A 18 19.46 -27.94 -31.17
C GLN A 18 19.44 -26.93 -32.31
N LEU A 19 18.58 -25.91 -32.20
CA LEU A 19 18.49 -24.84 -33.19
C LEU A 19 19.00 -23.52 -32.64
N THR A 20 19.57 -22.70 -33.51
CA THR A 20 19.94 -21.31 -33.18
C THR A 20 18.77 -20.33 -33.35
N ALA A 21 17.70 -20.77 -34.00
CA ALA A 21 16.49 -20.00 -34.27
C ALA A 21 15.32 -20.41 -33.36
N ASN A 22 14.17 -19.74 -33.51
CA ASN A 22 12.96 -20.10 -32.77
C ASN A 22 12.54 -21.54 -33.11
N GLY A 23 12.09 -22.31 -32.12
CA GLY A 23 11.74 -23.73 -32.32
C GLY A 23 10.50 -23.92 -33.18
N ILE A 24 9.33 -23.56 -32.64
CA ILE A 24 8.07 -23.54 -33.40
C ILE A 24 7.69 -22.09 -33.65
N HIS A 25 7.63 -21.69 -34.92
CA HIS A 25 7.39 -20.30 -35.31
C HIS A 25 6.11 -20.16 -36.15
N TYR A 26 5.21 -19.27 -35.74
CA TYR A 26 3.97 -18.96 -36.46
C TYR A 26 3.90 -17.49 -36.88
N LEU A 27 3.86 -17.27 -38.20
CA LEU A 27 3.84 -15.94 -38.84
C LEU A 27 2.42 -15.33 -38.92
N ALA A 28 1.41 -16.14 -39.24
CA ALA A 28 0.03 -15.68 -39.49
C ALA A 28 -0.89 -15.83 -38.27
N SER A 29 -2.05 -15.15 -38.28
CA SER A 29 -3.16 -15.26 -37.31
C SER A 29 -3.90 -16.61 -37.39
N SER A 30 -3.13 -17.70 -37.31
CA SER A 30 -3.60 -19.08 -37.30
C SER A 30 -4.25 -19.46 -35.96
N LYS A 31 -4.92 -20.62 -35.93
CA LYS A 31 -5.43 -21.23 -34.68
C LYS A 31 -4.78 -22.61 -34.48
N PRO A 32 -3.46 -22.67 -34.26
CA PRO A 32 -2.77 -23.95 -34.20
C PRO A 32 -3.04 -24.66 -32.87
N THR A 33 -2.98 -25.99 -32.92
CA THR A 33 -3.07 -26.84 -31.73
C THR A 33 -1.74 -27.56 -31.53
N LEU A 34 -1.09 -27.32 -30.40
CA LEU A 34 0.17 -27.96 -30.02
C LEU A 34 -0.10 -28.84 -28.81
N ARG A 35 0.16 -30.14 -28.94
CA ARG A 35 -0.04 -31.12 -27.88
C ARG A 35 1.19 -31.98 -27.66
N GLU A 36 1.66 -32.09 -26.42
CA GLU A 36 2.71 -33.07 -26.07
C GLU A 36 3.99 -32.93 -26.94
N ASN A 37 4.31 -31.72 -27.41
CA ASN A 37 5.56 -31.48 -28.13
C ASN A 37 6.68 -31.15 -27.14
N TYR A 38 7.91 -31.50 -27.52
CA TYR A 38 9.14 -31.24 -26.79
C TYR A 38 9.98 -30.23 -27.58
N VAL A 39 10.25 -29.07 -26.99
CA VAL A 39 11.02 -27.99 -27.59
C VAL A 39 12.17 -27.64 -26.66
N SER A 40 13.42 -27.92 -27.06
CA SER A 40 14.55 -27.76 -26.14
C SER A 40 15.89 -27.44 -26.78
N GLN A 41 16.86 -26.99 -25.99
CA GLN A 41 18.24 -26.73 -26.44
C GLN A 41 18.29 -25.72 -27.60
N LEU A 42 17.66 -24.57 -27.42
CA LEU A 42 17.62 -23.51 -28.44
C LEU A 42 18.29 -22.23 -27.95
N THR A 43 18.90 -21.48 -28.86
CA THR A 43 19.44 -20.14 -28.54
C THR A 43 18.46 -19.00 -28.78
N ALA A 44 17.17 -19.30 -29.03
CA ALA A 44 16.09 -18.34 -29.25
C ALA A 44 14.79 -18.83 -28.57
N ASN A 45 13.62 -18.30 -28.97
CA ASN A 45 12.39 -18.60 -28.25
C ASN A 45 11.90 -20.03 -28.58
N GLY A 46 11.25 -20.69 -27.63
CA GLY A 46 10.74 -22.05 -27.82
C GLY A 46 9.58 -22.07 -28.82
N ILE A 47 8.46 -21.46 -28.42
CA ILE A 47 7.27 -21.32 -29.26
C ILE A 47 7.02 -19.83 -29.47
N HIS A 48 7.06 -19.40 -30.73
CA HIS A 48 7.03 -17.99 -31.12
C HIS A 48 5.82 -17.67 -32.01
N TYR A 49 5.07 -16.63 -31.66
CA TYR A 49 3.91 -16.14 -32.40
C TYR A 49 4.07 -14.66 -32.76
N LEU A 50 4.14 -14.35 -34.05
CA LEU A 50 4.29 -12.98 -34.55
C LEU A 50 2.96 -12.21 -34.54
N ALA A 51 1.90 -12.81 -35.08
CA ALA A 51 0.58 -12.18 -35.20
C ALA A 51 -0.26 -12.28 -33.91
N SER A 52 -1.59 -12.14 -34.02
CA SER A 52 -2.55 -12.30 -32.90
C SER A 52 -3.38 -13.60 -33.00
N PRO A 53 -2.75 -14.79 -32.90
CA PRO A 53 -3.44 -16.06 -33.06
C PRO A 53 -4.31 -16.42 -31.85
N LYS A 54 -5.10 -17.49 -32.00
CA LYS A 54 -5.83 -18.14 -30.89
C LYS A 54 -5.35 -19.58 -30.71
N PRO A 55 -4.08 -19.81 -30.32
CA PRO A 55 -3.52 -21.15 -30.25
C PRO A 55 -3.99 -21.89 -29.01
N THR A 56 -4.00 -23.22 -29.11
CA THR A 56 -4.24 -24.12 -27.97
C THR A 56 -2.99 -24.95 -27.71
N LEU A 57 -2.39 -24.80 -26.53
CA LEU A 57 -1.18 -25.52 -26.10
C LEU A 57 -1.54 -26.42 -24.92
N ARG A 58 -1.37 -27.73 -25.06
CA ARG A 58 -1.65 -28.71 -24.01
C ARG A 58 -0.48 -29.67 -23.78
N GLY A 59 0.06 -29.69 -22.56
CA GLY A 59 1.06 -30.69 -22.18
C GLY A 59 2.37 -30.60 -22.95
N ASN A 60 2.73 -29.43 -23.49
CA ASN A 60 4.02 -29.26 -24.18
C ASN A 60 5.13 -29.01 -23.15
N TYR A 61 6.32 -29.48 -23.48
CA TYR A 61 7.55 -29.31 -22.70
C TYR A 61 8.47 -28.34 -23.45
N VAL A 62 8.79 -27.21 -22.82
CA VAL A 62 9.62 -26.16 -23.41
C VAL A 62 10.75 -25.84 -22.43
N SER A 63 11.99 -26.22 -22.75
CA SER A 63 13.08 -26.12 -21.77
C SER A 63 14.47 -25.90 -22.35
N GLN A 64 15.42 -25.46 -21.53
CA GLN A 64 16.83 -25.28 -21.94
C GLN A 64 16.96 -24.30 -23.10
N LEU A 65 16.46 -23.08 -22.90
CA LEU A 65 16.51 -22.02 -23.92
C LEU A 65 17.23 -20.78 -23.39
N THR A 66 17.87 -20.02 -24.26
CA THR A 66 18.53 -18.76 -23.89
C THR A 66 17.62 -17.53 -23.94
N THR A 67 16.33 -17.69 -24.26
CA THR A 67 15.36 -16.59 -24.30
C THR A 67 14.01 -17.03 -23.73
N ASN A 68 12.87 -16.61 -24.30
CA ASN A 68 11.56 -16.89 -23.73
C ASN A 68 11.03 -18.28 -24.12
N GLY A 69 10.27 -18.92 -23.22
CA GLY A 69 9.67 -20.23 -23.49
C GLY A 69 8.56 -20.13 -24.53
N ILE A 70 7.52 -19.37 -24.20
CA ILE A 70 6.38 -19.11 -25.09
C ILE A 70 6.26 -17.60 -25.28
N HIS A 71 6.42 -17.13 -26.51
CA HIS A 71 6.52 -15.72 -26.85
C HIS A 71 5.41 -15.26 -27.80
N TYR A 72 4.77 -14.15 -27.48
CA TYR A 72 3.70 -13.54 -28.28
C TYR A 72 3.97 -12.04 -28.52
N LEU A 73 4.12 -11.64 -29.78
CA LEU A 73 4.21 -10.21 -30.15
C LEU A 73 2.84 -9.52 -30.16
N GLY A 74 1.83 -10.12 -30.79
CA GLY A 74 0.49 -9.54 -30.92
C GLY A 74 -0.37 -9.58 -29.64
N SER A 75 -1.67 -9.33 -29.79
CA SER A 75 -2.70 -9.48 -28.73
C SER A 75 -3.49 -10.78 -28.90
N PRO A 76 -2.91 -11.95 -28.60
CA PRO A 76 -3.54 -13.24 -28.83
C PRO A 76 -4.65 -13.53 -27.81
N LYS A 77 -5.42 -14.59 -28.09
CA LYS A 77 -6.32 -15.22 -27.10
C LYS A 77 -5.94 -16.69 -26.91
N PRO A 78 -4.76 -16.99 -26.35
CA PRO A 78 -4.26 -18.34 -26.26
C PRO A 78 -4.89 -19.10 -25.09
N THR A 79 -4.98 -20.42 -25.24
CA THR A 79 -5.34 -21.35 -24.16
C THR A 79 -4.17 -22.27 -23.88
N LEU A 80 -3.58 -22.16 -22.69
CA LEU A 80 -2.44 -22.96 -22.24
C LEU A 80 -2.88 -23.84 -21.07
N ARG A 81 -2.76 -25.16 -21.22
CA ARG A 81 -3.13 -26.12 -20.19
C ARG A 81 -2.03 -27.14 -19.93
N GLY A 82 -1.55 -27.22 -18.69
CA GLY A 82 -0.62 -28.29 -18.30
C GLY A 82 0.71 -28.27 -19.03
N ASN A 83 1.16 -27.12 -19.55
CA ASN A 83 2.46 -27.03 -20.20
C ASN A 83 3.55 -26.86 -19.14
N TYR A 84 4.74 -27.38 -19.46
CA TYR A 84 5.94 -27.31 -18.63
C TYR A 84 6.96 -26.40 -19.31
N VAL A 85 7.31 -25.29 -18.66
CA VAL A 85 8.21 -24.27 -19.21
C VAL A 85 9.32 -24.02 -18.20
N SER A 86 10.56 -24.42 -18.50
CA SER A 86 11.62 -24.36 -17.49
C SER A 86 13.04 -24.19 -18.01
N GLN A 87 14.00 -23.86 -17.14
CA GLN A 87 15.43 -23.79 -17.48
C GLN A 87 15.68 -22.80 -18.62
N LEU A 88 15.25 -21.55 -18.41
CA LEU A 88 15.37 -20.49 -19.40
C LEU A 88 16.18 -19.30 -18.84
N THR A 89 16.90 -18.59 -19.70
CA THR A 89 17.60 -17.36 -19.30
C THR A 89 16.78 -16.07 -19.52
N ALA A 90 15.48 -16.19 -19.82
CA ALA A 90 14.55 -15.06 -19.87
C ALA A 90 13.17 -15.45 -19.33
N ASN A 91 12.08 -14.90 -19.87
CA ASN A 91 10.74 -15.10 -19.30
C ASN A 91 10.13 -16.45 -19.71
N GLY A 92 9.27 -17.01 -18.85
CA GLY A 92 8.60 -18.28 -19.14
C GLY A 92 7.56 -18.12 -20.25
N ILE A 93 6.51 -17.35 -19.95
CA ILE A 93 5.43 -17.01 -20.87
C ILE A 93 5.39 -15.48 -21.00
N HIS A 94 5.62 -14.97 -22.21
CA HIS A 94 5.83 -13.54 -22.44
C HIS A 94 4.89 -12.97 -23.51
N TYR A 95 4.25 -11.85 -23.17
CA TYR A 95 3.30 -11.14 -24.02
C TYR A 95 3.71 -9.66 -24.16
N LEU A 96 3.92 -9.20 -25.39
CA LEU A 96 4.24 -7.79 -25.66
C LEU A 96 2.99 -6.90 -25.67
N ALA A 97 1.86 -7.38 -26.19
CA ALA A 97 0.61 -6.62 -26.22
C ALA A 97 -0.38 -7.05 -25.12
N SER A 98 -1.67 -6.76 -25.30
CA SER A 98 -2.75 -6.97 -24.31
C SER A 98 -3.59 -8.23 -24.63
N PRO A 99 -3.12 -9.44 -24.30
CA PRO A 99 -3.87 -10.66 -24.55
C PRO A 99 -5.11 -10.82 -23.66
N LYS A 100 -6.02 -11.68 -24.12
CA LYS A 100 -7.03 -12.34 -23.27
C LYS A 100 -6.67 -13.82 -23.13
N ALA A 101 -5.57 -14.10 -22.42
CA ALA A 101 -5.02 -15.44 -22.27
C ALA A 101 -5.74 -16.24 -21.18
N THR A 102 -5.88 -17.55 -21.39
CA THR A 102 -6.37 -18.52 -20.39
C THR A 102 -5.29 -19.54 -20.08
N LEU A 103 -4.77 -19.53 -18.85
CA LEU A 103 -3.70 -20.42 -18.39
C LEU A 103 -4.21 -21.28 -17.24
N ARG A 104 -4.19 -22.61 -17.40
CA ARG A 104 -4.63 -23.56 -16.38
C ARG A 104 -3.61 -24.65 -16.10
N GLY A 105 -3.14 -24.77 -14.85
CA GLY A 105 -2.29 -25.89 -14.45
C GLY A 105 -0.92 -25.93 -15.13
N ASN A 106 -0.41 -24.80 -15.63
CA ASN A 106 0.93 -24.76 -16.24
C ASN A 106 2.00 -24.68 -15.15
N TYR A 107 3.16 -25.27 -15.43
CA TYR A 107 4.32 -25.26 -14.56
C TYR A 107 5.42 -24.41 -15.21
N VAL A 108 5.83 -23.34 -14.54
CA VAL A 108 6.79 -22.35 -15.04
C VAL A 108 7.89 -22.16 -14.00
N SER A 109 9.11 -22.63 -14.27
CA SER A 109 10.14 -22.65 -13.22
C SER A 109 11.58 -22.58 -13.69
N GLN A 110 12.51 -22.28 -12.79
CA GLN A 110 13.96 -22.29 -13.07
C GLN A 110 14.30 -21.29 -14.19
N LEU A 111 13.95 -20.03 -13.97
CA LEU A 111 14.15 -18.95 -14.95
C LEU A 111 15.02 -17.84 -14.37
N THR A 112 15.79 -17.16 -15.21
CA THR A 112 16.57 -15.98 -14.79
C THR A 112 15.82 -14.65 -14.99
N ALA A 113 14.52 -14.69 -15.31
CA ALA A 113 13.66 -13.51 -15.40
C ALA A 113 12.25 -13.83 -14.88
N ASN A 114 11.20 -13.18 -15.41
CA ASN A 114 9.85 -13.32 -14.89
C ASN A 114 9.17 -14.62 -15.34
N GLY A 115 8.26 -15.15 -14.52
CA GLY A 115 7.51 -16.36 -14.84
C GLY A 115 6.52 -16.15 -15.97
N ILE A 116 5.50 -15.33 -15.68
CA ILE A 116 4.47 -14.93 -16.64
C ILE A 116 4.50 -13.41 -16.73
N HIS A 117 4.82 -12.88 -17.92
CA HIS A 117 5.11 -11.46 -18.12
C HIS A 117 4.23 -10.81 -19.20
N TYR A 118 3.67 -9.65 -18.86
CA TYR A 118 2.83 -8.83 -19.75
C TYR A 118 3.32 -7.38 -19.79
N LEU A 119 3.63 -6.87 -20.98
CA LEU A 119 4.07 -5.48 -21.17
C LEU A 119 2.93 -4.46 -21.21
N ALA A 120 1.72 -4.87 -21.58
CA ALA A 120 0.58 -3.96 -21.74
C ALA A 120 -0.51 -4.16 -20.67
N SER A 121 -1.77 -3.82 -20.97
CA SER A 121 -2.93 -3.89 -20.05
C SER A 121 -3.84 -5.10 -20.36
N PRO A 122 -3.42 -6.33 -20.05
CA PRO A 122 -4.14 -7.54 -20.42
C PRO A 122 -5.34 -7.82 -19.49
N LYS A 123 -6.18 -8.76 -19.93
CA LYS A 123 -7.27 -9.33 -19.11
C LYS A 123 -7.18 -10.87 -19.07
N PRO A 124 -6.10 -11.44 -18.50
CA PRO A 124 -5.89 -12.87 -18.51
C PRO A 124 -6.65 -13.58 -17.37
N THR A 125 -6.93 -14.86 -17.56
CA THR A 125 -7.46 -15.77 -16.53
C THR A 125 -6.43 -16.86 -16.24
N LEU A 126 -5.93 -16.89 -15.01
CA LEU A 126 -4.91 -17.83 -14.54
C LEU A 126 -5.50 -18.69 -13.42
N ARG A 127 -5.49 -20.01 -13.59
CA ARG A 127 -5.96 -20.94 -12.57
C ARG A 127 -5.00 -22.09 -12.29
N GLY A 128 -4.62 -22.29 -11.04
CA GLY A 128 -3.87 -23.49 -10.65
C GLY A 128 -2.48 -23.58 -11.27
N ASN A 129 -1.90 -22.47 -11.73
CA ASN A 129 -0.56 -22.49 -12.31
C ASN A 129 0.48 -22.47 -11.18
N TYR A 130 1.60 -23.12 -11.42
CA TYR A 130 2.74 -23.21 -10.51
C TYR A 130 3.90 -22.41 -11.11
N VAL A 131 4.34 -21.37 -10.41
CA VAL A 131 5.37 -20.45 -10.87
C VAL A 131 6.45 -20.33 -9.80
N SER A 132 7.66 -20.85 -10.04
CA SER A 132 8.67 -20.91 -8.98
C SER A 132 10.12 -20.90 -9.41
N GLN A 133 11.05 -20.66 -8.48
CA GLN A 133 12.49 -20.74 -8.72
C GLN A 133 12.92 -19.76 -9.81
N LEU A 134 12.63 -18.48 -9.58
CA LEU A 134 12.91 -17.41 -10.53
C LEU A 134 13.81 -16.33 -9.92
N THR A 135 14.66 -15.72 -10.73
CA THR A 135 15.50 -14.59 -10.27
C THR A 135 14.83 -13.22 -10.49
N ALA A 136 13.53 -13.18 -10.76
CA ALA A 136 12.74 -11.94 -10.86
C ALA A 136 11.32 -12.19 -10.34
N ASN A 137 10.30 -11.57 -10.95
CA ASN A 137 8.92 -11.64 -10.46
C ASN A 137 8.20 -12.91 -10.94
N GLY A 138 7.24 -13.40 -10.15
CA GLY A 138 6.39 -14.54 -10.52
C GLY A 138 5.45 -14.21 -11.68
N ILE A 139 4.45 -13.37 -11.40
CA ILE A 139 3.50 -12.84 -12.39
C ILE A 139 3.68 -11.32 -12.44
N HIS A 140 4.12 -10.81 -13.59
CA HIS A 140 4.53 -9.42 -13.77
C HIS A 140 3.70 -8.73 -14.86
N TYR A 141 3.23 -7.53 -14.55
CA TYR A 141 2.55 -6.62 -15.47
C TYR A 141 3.31 -5.28 -15.52
N LEU A 142 3.27 -4.57 -16.65
CA LEU A 142 3.88 -3.23 -16.78
C LEU A 142 2.89 -2.08 -16.94
N ALA A 143 1.61 -2.35 -17.23
CA ALA A 143 0.56 -1.33 -17.30
C ALA A 143 -0.58 -1.61 -16.31
N SER A 144 -1.83 -1.22 -16.60
CA SER A 144 -2.98 -1.37 -15.71
C SER A 144 -3.82 -2.62 -16.06
N PRO A 145 -3.48 -3.83 -15.56
CA PRO A 145 -4.17 -5.05 -15.92
C PRO A 145 -5.49 -5.20 -15.16
N LYS A 146 -6.39 -6.03 -15.72
CA LYS A 146 -7.59 -6.51 -15.02
C LYS A 146 -7.63 -8.05 -15.02
N PRO A 147 -6.72 -8.71 -14.29
CA PRO A 147 -6.57 -10.15 -14.37
C PRO A 147 -7.44 -10.89 -13.35
N THR A 148 -7.78 -12.13 -13.64
CA THR A 148 -8.46 -13.04 -12.72
C THR A 148 -7.54 -14.20 -12.38
N LEU A 149 -7.07 -14.28 -11.13
CA LEU A 149 -6.15 -15.32 -10.66
C LEU A 149 -6.80 -16.13 -9.55
N ARG A 150 -6.84 -17.45 -9.73
CA ARG A 150 -7.38 -18.38 -8.73
C ARG A 150 -6.45 -19.56 -8.49
N GLU A 151 -6.22 -19.92 -7.23
CA GLU A 151 -5.49 -21.16 -6.86
C GLU A 151 -4.08 -21.24 -7.47
N ASN A 152 -3.44 -20.13 -7.85
CA ASN A 152 -2.07 -20.17 -8.36
C ASN A 152 -1.08 -20.24 -7.21
N TYR A 153 0.01 -20.96 -7.43
CA TYR A 153 1.11 -21.14 -6.47
C TYR A 153 2.35 -20.42 -7.01
N VAL A 154 2.83 -19.43 -6.27
CA VAL A 154 3.95 -18.57 -6.68
C VAL A 154 4.99 -18.52 -5.57
N SER A 155 6.19 -19.09 -5.78
CA SER A 155 7.17 -19.17 -4.70
C SER A 155 8.63 -19.21 -5.13
N GLN A 156 9.56 -19.04 -4.19
CA GLN A 156 11.01 -19.16 -4.44
C GLN A 156 11.48 -18.15 -5.49
N LEU A 157 11.28 -16.87 -5.19
CA LEU A 157 11.56 -15.77 -6.11
C LEU A 157 12.51 -14.76 -5.48
N THR A 158 13.38 -14.15 -6.28
CA THR A 158 14.27 -13.07 -5.80
C THR A 158 13.70 -11.66 -6.03
N ALA A 159 12.42 -11.54 -6.38
CA ALA A 159 11.70 -10.26 -6.41
C ALA A 159 10.25 -10.45 -5.90
N ASN A 160 9.26 -9.86 -6.58
CA ASN A 160 7.86 -9.89 -6.13
C ASN A 160 7.12 -11.15 -6.63
N GLY A 161 6.17 -11.64 -5.83
CA GLY A 161 5.28 -12.73 -6.24
C GLY A 161 4.37 -12.33 -7.40
N MET A 162 3.47 -11.39 -7.12
CA MET A 162 2.57 -10.80 -8.11
C MET A 162 2.75 -9.29 -8.13
N TYR A 163 3.13 -8.73 -9.28
CA TYR A 163 3.48 -7.32 -9.40
C TYR A 163 2.59 -6.62 -10.41
N TYR A 164 1.91 -5.59 -9.94
CA TYR A 164 0.91 -4.84 -10.69
C TYR A 164 1.17 -3.33 -10.56
N PRO A 165 1.69 -2.67 -11.61
CA PRO A 165 1.83 -1.24 -11.64
C PRO A 165 0.51 -0.56 -12.04
N ALA A 166 0.44 0.77 -11.91
CA ALA A 166 -0.59 1.63 -12.48
C ALA A 166 -2.06 1.30 -12.12
N SER A 167 -2.39 1.27 -10.82
CA SER A 167 -3.76 1.16 -10.30
C SER A 167 -4.55 -0.03 -10.89
N PRO A 168 -4.04 -1.25 -10.70
CA PRO A 168 -4.62 -2.46 -11.25
C PRO A 168 -5.99 -2.77 -10.62
N LYS A 169 -6.83 -3.51 -11.34
CA LYS A 169 -8.11 -4.02 -10.80
C LYS A 169 -8.15 -5.55 -10.86
N PRO A 170 -7.36 -6.27 -10.03
CA PRO A 170 -7.29 -7.72 -10.07
C PRO A 170 -8.42 -8.39 -9.28
N THR A 171 -8.83 -9.57 -9.72
CA THR A 171 -9.70 -10.48 -8.97
C THR A 171 -8.88 -11.68 -8.53
N LEU A 172 -8.62 -11.79 -7.22
CA LEU A 172 -7.70 -12.77 -6.65
C LEU A 172 -8.44 -13.66 -5.65
N ARG A 173 -8.31 -14.99 -5.79
CA ARG A 173 -8.93 -15.95 -4.85
C ARG A 173 -8.04 -17.16 -4.61
N GLY A 174 -7.69 -17.40 -3.35
CA GLY A 174 -6.96 -18.61 -2.94
C GLY A 174 -5.61 -18.80 -3.63
N ASN A 175 -4.93 -17.70 -4.02
CA ASN A 175 -3.57 -17.79 -4.55
C ASN A 175 -2.60 -17.89 -3.37
N TYR A 176 -1.59 -18.75 -3.49
CA TYR A 176 -0.56 -18.96 -2.49
C TYR A 176 0.74 -18.32 -2.96
N VAL A 177 1.32 -17.44 -2.14
CA VAL A 177 2.54 -16.71 -2.45
C VAL A 177 3.50 -16.77 -1.25
N SER A 178 4.70 -17.31 -1.44
CA SER A 178 5.66 -17.50 -0.33
C SER A 178 7.12 -17.55 -0.79
N GLN A 179 8.07 -17.47 0.16
CA GLN A 179 9.51 -17.63 -0.11
C GLN A 179 10.03 -16.64 -1.16
N LEU A 180 9.94 -15.35 -0.83
CA LEU A 180 10.27 -14.23 -1.71
C LEU A 180 11.25 -13.30 -0.99
N THR A 181 12.01 -12.51 -1.74
CA THR A 181 12.87 -11.45 -1.17
C THR A 181 12.18 -10.08 -1.11
N ALA A 182 11.15 -9.83 -1.92
CA ALA A 182 10.40 -8.58 -1.95
C ALA A 182 8.92 -8.80 -1.56
N ASN A 183 7.97 -8.16 -2.25
CA ASN A 183 6.56 -8.21 -1.88
C ASN A 183 5.88 -9.49 -2.38
N GLY A 184 5.03 -10.09 -1.53
CA GLY A 184 4.06 -11.12 -1.94
C GLY A 184 3.20 -10.64 -3.11
N MET A 185 2.54 -9.52 -2.87
CA MET A 185 1.71 -8.86 -3.86
C MET A 185 1.98 -7.37 -3.80
N TYR A 186 2.34 -6.78 -4.94
CA TYR A 186 2.58 -5.36 -5.09
C TYR A 186 1.52 -4.75 -6.01
N LEU A 187 0.74 -3.81 -5.48
CA LEU A 187 -0.31 -3.07 -6.19
C LEU A 187 0.05 -1.57 -6.13
N SER A 188 0.60 -1.01 -7.21
CA SER A 188 0.90 0.43 -7.27
C SER A 188 -0.38 1.26 -7.31
N ARG A 189 -0.34 2.41 -6.65
CA ARG A 189 -1.42 3.41 -6.59
C ARG A 189 -1.07 4.70 -7.34
N GLU A 190 0.01 4.72 -8.12
CA GLU A 190 0.55 5.95 -8.75
C GLU A 190 -0.40 6.62 -9.75
N SER A 191 -1.42 5.90 -10.23
CA SER A 191 -2.44 6.43 -11.15
C SER A 191 -3.86 6.41 -10.55
N GLU A 192 -3.97 6.40 -9.21
CA GLU A 192 -5.25 6.39 -8.50
C GLU A 192 -5.96 7.73 -8.75
N THR A 193 -7.19 7.69 -9.27
CA THR A 193 -7.99 8.92 -9.47
C THR A 193 -8.46 9.45 -8.11
N TYR A 194 -8.73 10.76 -8.02
CA TYR A 194 -9.27 11.36 -6.79
C TYR A 194 -10.55 10.62 -6.31
N THR A 195 -11.44 10.27 -7.23
CA THR A 195 -12.67 9.55 -6.93
C THR A 195 -12.41 8.13 -6.43
N ASP A 196 -11.47 7.39 -7.05
CA ASP A 196 -11.10 6.05 -6.59
C ASP A 196 -10.44 6.12 -5.19
N ARG A 197 -9.62 7.13 -4.94
CA ARG A 197 -8.98 7.38 -3.63
C ARG A 197 -10.01 7.64 -2.55
N GLU A 198 -10.95 8.55 -2.79
CA GLU A 198 -12.01 8.86 -1.81
C GLU A 198 -12.88 7.63 -1.55
N LEU A 199 -13.33 6.91 -2.58
CA LEU A 199 -14.10 5.67 -2.41
C LEU A 199 -13.34 4.64 -1.57
N ARG A 200 -12.03 4.44 -1.82
CA ARG A 200 -11.20 3.53 -1.04
C ARG A 200 -11.10 3.97 0.42
N LEU A 201 -10.81 5.25 0.67
CA LEU A 201 -10.68 5.76 2.03
C LEU A 201 -12.00 5.68 2.80
N THR A 202 -13.13 5.95 2.15
CA THR A 202 -14.46 5.80 2.76
C THR A 202 -14.74 4.33 3.07
N ALA A 203 -14.49 3.42 2.14
CA ALA A 203 -14.64 1.98 2.38
C ALA A 203 -13.69 1.45 3.47
N ASP A 204 -12.45 1.96 3.55
CA ASP A 204 -11.51 1.62 4.63
C ASP A 204 -12.04 2.09 5.99
N ARG A 205 -12.58 3.32 6.07
CA ARG A 205 -13.21 3.86 7.30
C ARG A 205 -14.41 3.00 7.71
N GLU A 206 -15.32 2.70 6.79
CA GLU A 206 -16.49 1.86 7.03
C GLU A 206 -16.12 0.45 7.51
N ARG A 207 -15.09 -0.18 6.91
CA ARG A 207 -14.61 -1.48 7.39
C ARG A 207 -14.04 -1.41 8.80
N HIS A 208 -13.31 -0.35 9.12
CA HIS A 208 -12.78 -0.15 10.46
C HIS A 208 -13.89 0.12 11.48
N THR A 209 -14.93 0.89 11.14
CA THR A 209 -16.07 1.12 12.04
C THR A 209 -16.83 -0.18 12.28
N LEU A 210 -17.16 -0.94 11.23
CA LEU A 210 -17.83 -2.23 11.35
C LEU A 210 -16.99 -3.23 12.17
N SER A 211 -15.69 -3.30 11.92
CA SER A 211 -14.79 -4.15 12.71
C SER A 211 -14.83 -3.78 14.18
N ARG A 212 -14.78 -2.48 14.51
CA ARG A 212 -14.84 -1.97 15.89
C ARG A 212 -16.18 -2.23 16.57
N GLU A 213 -17.28 -2.11 15.82
CA GLU A 213 -18.63 -2.42 16.32
C GLU A 213 -18.81 -3.90 16.62
N SER A 214 -18.12 -4.76 15.87
CA SER A 214 -18.12 -6.22 16.10
C SER A 214 -17.10 -6.72 17.14
N GLU A 215 -16.27 -5.84 17.72
CA GLU A 215 -15.26 -6.23 18.72
C GLU A 215 -15.91 -6.78 19.99
N THR A 216 -15.42 -7.91 20.47
CA THR A 216 -15.70 -8.37 21.83
C THR A 216 -14.97 -7.50 22.87
N TYR A 217 -15.43 -7.53 24.12
CA TYR A 217 -14.80 -6.78 25.22
C TYR A 217 -13.29 -7.06 25.35
N SER A 218 -12.89 -8.33 25.22
CA SER A 218 -11.49 -8.76 25.27
C SER A 218 -10.67 -8.24 24.08
N GLU A 219 -11.21 -8.29 22.86
CA GLU A 219 -10.53 -7.79 21.66
C GLU A 219 -10.34 -6.27 21.72
N ARG A 220 -11.36 -5.56 22.20
CA ARG A 220 -11.29 -4.11 22.42
C ARG A 220 -10.20 -3.75 23.44
N ALA A 221 -10.12 -4.48 24.55
CA ALA A 221 -9.10 -4.27 25.57
C ALA A 221 -7.68 -4.46 24.99
N LEU A 222 -7.47 -5.55 24.24
CA LEU A 222 -6.18 -5.82 23.57
C LEU A 222 -5.80 -4.74 22.55
N ARG A 223 -6.76 -4.24 21.76
CA ARG A 223 -6.48 -3.15 20.82
C ARG A 223 -6.08 -1.86 21.55
N LEU A 224 -6.80 -1.51 22.63
CA LEU A 224 -6.51 -0.31 23.41
C LEU A 224 -5.16 -0.34 24.12
N THR A 225 -4.63 -1.53 24.44
CA THR A 225 -3.27 -1.67 24.98
C THR A 225 -2.22 -1.75 23.86
N ALA A 226 -2.52 -2.42 22.75
CA ALA A 226 -1.58 -2.60 21.64
C ALA A 226 -1.34 -1.32 20.81
N ASP A 227 -2.34 -0.43 20.69
CA ASP A 227 -2.18 0.81 19.92
C ASP A 227 -1.11 1.75 20.54
N PRO A 228 -1.13 2.05 21.86
CA PRO A 228 -0.06 2.77 22.54
C PRO A 228 1.31 2.10 22.36
N GLU A 229 1.39 0.78 22.57
CA GLU A 229 2.64 0.02 22.47
C GLU A 229 3.25 0.06 21.06
N ARG A 230 2.43 -0.05 20.01
CA ARG A 230 2.89 0.09 18.63
C ARG A 230 3.42 1.50 18.37
N HIS A 231 2.76 2.51 18.91
CA HIS A 231 3.21 3.89 18.77
C HIS A 231 4.50 4.17 19.55
N THR A 232 4.69 3.61 20.75
CA THR A 232 5.94 3.77 21.51
C THR A 232 7.09 3.07 20.80
N LEU A 233 6.91 1.81 20.39
CA LEU A 233 7.92 1.04 19.65
C LEU A 233 8.32 1.74 18.33
N SER A 234 7.34 2.26 17.59
CA SER A 234 7.60 3.04 16.37
C SER A 234 8.30 4.38 16.63
N ARG A 235 8.13 4.97 17.82
CA ARG A 235 8.83 6.20 18.21
C ARG A 235 10.26 5.92 18.67
N GLU A 236 10.48 4.81 19.35
CA GLU A 236 11.78 4.36 19.84
C GLU A 236 12.70 3.88 18.71
N SER A 237 12.13 3.32 17.64
CA SER A 237 12.90 2.87 16.47
C SER A 237 13.31 4.00 15.52
N LYS A 238 12.93 5.25 15.78
CA LYS A 238 13.23 6.40 14.91
C LYS A 238 14.60 6.98 15.18
N THR A 239 15.28 7.35 14.11
CA THR A 239 16.51 8.14 14.19
C THR A 239 16.24 9.56 14.68
N TYR A 240 17.27 10.26 15.16
CA TYR A 240 17.15 11.64 15.65
C TYR A 240 16.51 12.58 14.61
N THR A 241 16.94 12.48 13.35
CA THR A 241 16.45 13.30 12.24
C THR A 241 14.97 13.05 11.95
N GLU A 242 14.53 11.79 11.93
CA GLU A 242 13.13 11.41 11.76
C GLU A 242 12.24 11.86 12.92
N ARG A 243 12.79 11.87 14.15
CA ARG A 243 12.10 12.38 15.33
C ARG A 243 11.87 13.89 15.22
N GLU A 244 12.90 14.66 14.85
CA GLU A 244 12.79 16.11 14.70
C GLU A 244 11.82 16.49 13.57
N LEU A 245 11.90 15.84 12.41
CA LEU A 245 10.95 16.05 11.31
C LEU A 245 9.49 15.75 11.71
N ARG A 246 9.27 14.72 12.52
CA ARG A 246 7.93 14.43 13.06
C ARG A 246 7.46 15.55 13.98
N LEU A 247 8.31 16.00 14.90
CA LEU A 247 7.95 17.05 15.86
C LEU A 247 7.70 18.39 15.17
N THR A 248 8.48 18.75 14.14
CA THR A 248 8.22 19.95 13.34
C THR A 248 6.90 19.83 12.59
N ALA A 249 6.64 18.71 11.92
CA ALA A 249 5.37 18.48 11.24
C ALA A 249 4.16 18.47 12.20
N ASP A 250 4.31 17.94 13.42
CA ASP A 250 3.28 17.99 14.46
C ASP A 250 2.98 19.43 14.88
N ARG A 251 4.04 20.25 15.08
CA ARG A 251 3.89 21.68 15.42
C ARG A 251 3.20 22.44 14.29
N GLU A 252 3.63 22.26 13.04
CA GLU A 252 3.05 22.91 11.86
C GLU A 252 1.58 22.54 11.66
N ARG A 253 1.23 21.26 11.84
CA ARG A 253 -0.18 20.84 11.77
C ARG A 253 -1.02 21.50 12.85
N HIS A 254 -0.47 21.62 14.07
CA HIS A 254 -1.19 22.27 15.16
C HIS A 254 -1.35 23.78 14.90
N THR A 255 -0.34 24.46 14.33
CA THR A 255 -0.46 25.88 13.99
C THR A 255 -1.48 26.11 12.88
N LEU A 256 -1.40 25.34 11.78
CA LEU A 256 -2.37 25.41 10.68
C LEU A 256 -3.80 25.10 11.13
N SER A 257 -3.96 24.10 12.01
CA SER A 257 -5.27 23.80 12.61
C SER A 257 -5.80 24.97 13.44
N ARG A 258 -4.94 25.67 14.20
CA ARG A 258 -5.34 26.85 14.98
C ARG A 258 -5.67 28.06 14.10
N GLU A 259 -4.94 28.25 13.00
CA GLU A 259 -5.15 29.35 12.06
C GLU A 259 -6.43 29.19 11.23
N SER A 260 -6.90 27.94 11.04
CA SER A 260 -8.13 27.63 10.33
C SER A 260 -9.37 27.54 11.24
N GLU A 261 -9.23 27.71 12.56
CA GLU A 261 -10.35 27.74 13.49
C GLU A 261 -11.29 28.91 13.19
N THR A 262 -12.59 28.63 13.12
CA THR A 262 -13.61 29.67 13.20
C THR A 262 -13.68 30.23 14.63
N TYR A 263 -14.27 31.43 14.79
CA TYR A 263 -14.42 32.05 16.11
C TYR A 263 -15.11 31.12 17.13
N THR A 264 -16.16 30.42 16.72
CA THR A 264 -16.91 29.49 17.58
C THR A 264 -16.08 28.26 17.98
N GLU A 265 -15.33 27.68 17.05
CA GLU A 265 -14.44 26.55 17.32
C GLU A 265 -13.30 26.96 18.27
N ARG A 266 -12.75 28.16 18.10
CA ARG A 266 -11.73 28.72 18.99
C ARG A 266 -12.26 28.89 20.42
N GLU A 267 -13.44 29.47 20.60
CA GLU A 267 -14.06 29.65 21.91
C GLU A 267 -14.38 28.31 22.58
N LEU A 268 -14.89 27.33 21.84
CA LEU A 268 -15.09 25.97 22.35
C LEU A 268 -13.78 25.32 22.81
N ARG A 269 -12.70 25.43 22.01
CA ARG A 269 -11.38 24.89 22.39
C ARG A 269 -10.83 25.56 23.65
N LEU A 270 -10.95 26.89 23.76
CA LEU A 270 -10.49 27.63 24.94
C LEU A 270 -11.29 27.24 26.19
N THR A 271 -12.60 27.11 26.05
CA THR A 271 -13.50 26.69 27.14
C THR A 271 -13.19 25.27 27.57
N ALA A 272 -13.12 24.31 26.64
CA ALA A 272 -12.71 22.93 26.92
C ALA A 272 -11.27 22.85 27.48
N GLY A 273 -10.40 23.78 27.11
CA GLY A 273 -9.06 23.92 27.69
C GLY A 273 -9.12 24.32 29.16
N ARG A 274 -9.91 25.34 29.50
CA ARG A 274 -10.15 25.78 30.88
C ARG A 274 -10.78 24.68 31.72
N GLU A 275 -11.81 24.01 31.21
CA GLU A 275 -12.48 22.91 31.91
C GLU A 275 -11.54 21.74 32.18
N ARG A 276 -10.74 21.31 31.18
CA ARG A 276 -9.75 20.25 31.40
C ARG A 276 -8.70 20.64 32.42
N HIS A 277 -8.27 21.90 32.42
CA HIS A 277 -7.33 22.39 33.42
C HIS A 277 -7.97 22.33 34.81
N ILE A 278 -9.21 22.82 34.98
CA ILE A 278 -9.94 22.75 36.25
C ILE A 278 -10.09 21.30 36.73
N LEU A 279 -10.58 20.39 35.87
CA LEU A 279 -10.72 18.97 36.22
C LEU A 279 -9.38 18.32 36.60
N SER A 280 -8.31 18.69 35.90
CA SER A 280 -6.97 18.25 36.27
C SER A 280 -6.61 18.70 37.68
N ARG A 281 -6.84 19.99 38.02
CA ARG A 281 -6.60 20.55 39.35
C ARG A 281 -7.41 19.88 40.44
N GLU A 282 -8.69 19.62 40.17
CA GLU A 282 -9.59 18.96 41.12
C GLU A 282 -9.21 17.50 41.36
N SER A 283 -8.54 16.86 40.39
CA SER A 283 -8.04 15.49 40.51
C SER A 283 -6.63 15.37 41.10
N GLU A 284 -5.95 16.48 41.39
CA GLU A 284 -4.60 16.48 41.95
C GLU A 284 -4.58 15.90 43.38
N THR A 285 -3.59 15.06 43.65
CA THR A 285 -3.27 14.66 45.02
C THR A 285 -2.63 15.82 45.79
N PHE A 286 -2.69 15.78 47.12
CA PHE A 286 -2.07 16.81 47.97
C PHE A 286 -0.60 17.08 47.61
N THR A 287 0.19 16.03 47.36
CA THR A 287 1.60 16.14 46.96
C THR A 287 1.75 16.84 45.61
N GLN A 288 0.95 16.45 44.61
CA GLN A 288 0.99 17.09 43.28
C GLN A 288 0.60 18.57 43.34
N CYS A 289 -0.38 18.93 44.16
CA CYS A 289 -0.79 20.32 44.37
C CYS A 289 0.33 21.15 45.01
N VAL A 290 1.01 20.61 46.03
CA VAL A 290 2.15 21.28 46.68
C VAL A 290 3.33 21.44 45.71
N ASP A 291 3.68 20.39 44.95
CA ASP A 291 4.75 20.43 43.95
C ASP A 291 4.47 21.43 42.84
N HIS A 292 3.21 21.50 42.39
CA HIS A 292 2.80 22.47 41.40
C HIS A 292 2.91 23.92 41.94
N LEU A 293 2.33 24.20 43.11
CA LEU A 293 2.36 25.55 43.70
C LEU A 293 3.78 26.02 44.01
N THR A 294 4.65 25.09 44.42
CA THR A 294 6.07 25.40 44.65
C THR A 294 6.79 25.70 43.34
N ASN A 295 6.57 24.91 42.29
CA ASN A 295 7.11 25.16 40.96
C ASN A 295 6.63 26.50 40.37
N ASP A 296 5.34 26.81 40.48
CA ASP A 296 4.78 28.10 40.05
C ASP A 296 5.44 29.27 40.77
N ARG A 297 5.62 29.13 42.10
CA ARG A 297 6.29 30.16 42.90
C ARG A 297 7.73 30.37 42.45
N VAL A 298 8.46 29.28 42.18
CA VAL A 298 9.84 29.33 41.67
C VAL A 298 9.86 29.97 40.29
N HIS A 299 8.98 29.56 39.37
CA HIS A 299 8.90 30.09 38.03
C HIS A 299 8.59 31.59 38.02
N HIS A 300 7.62 32.03 38.82
CA HIS A 300 7.32 33.45 38.99
C HIS A 300 8.47 34.24 39.63
N ASN A 301 9.26 33.64 40.51
CA ASN A 301 10.45 34.30 41.06
C ASN A 301 11.55 34.43 40.01
N ILE A 302 11.74 33.41 39.16
CA ILE A 302 12.71 33.45 38.05
C ILE A 302 12.32 34.52 37.04
N ILE A 303 11.05 34.55 36.60
CA ILE A 303 10.57 35.62 35.69
C ILE A 303 10.84 37.00 36.32
N ARG A 304 10.46 37.20 37.59
CA ARG A 304 10.70 38.46 38.30
C ARG A 304 12.17 38.84 38.43
N SER A 305 13.09 37.88 38.44
CA SER A 305 14.54 38.14 38.48
C SER A 305 15.14 38.51 37.12
N LEU A 306 14.40 38.25 36.04
CA LEU A 306 14.79 38.55 34.65
C LEU A 306 14.09 39.77 34.07
N GLU A 307 13.12 40.35 34.80
CA GLU A 307 12.41 41.58 34.43
C GLU A 307 13.41 42.74 34.28
N ASP A 308 13.26 43.51 33.20
CA ASP A 308 13.88 44.83 33.10
C ASP A 308 13.06 45.89 33.87
N GLU A 309 13.60 47.10 34.00
CA GLU A 309 12.97 48.18 34.78
C GLU A 309 11.59 48.57 34.22
N HIS A 310 11.40 48.47 32.90
CA HIS A 310 10.14 48.80 32.24
C HIS A 310 9.08 47.70 32.45
N GLU A 311 9.44 46.44 32.31
CA GLU A 311 8.59 45.29 32.59
C GLU A 311 8.18 45.24 34.07
N HIS A 312 9.10 45.60 34.97
CA HIS A 312 8.84 45.70 36.40
C HIS A 312 7.77 46.76 36.72
N GLU A 313 7.90 47.96 36.14
CA GLU A 313 6.92 49.04 36.30
C GLU A 313 5.55 48.66 35.71
N GLN A 314 5.51 48.07 34.51
CA GLN A 314 4.26 47.60 33.91
C GLN A 314 3.55 46.56 34.77
N ARG A 315 4.27 45.61 35.38
CA ARG A 315 3.68 44.61 36.28
C ARG A 315 3.12 45.26 37.55
N LEU A 316 3.84 46.22 38.13
CA LEU A 316 3.37 46.97 39.30
C LEU A 316 2.12 47.79 38.97
N GLU A 317 2.09 48.45 37.82
CA GLU A 317 0.94 49.23 37.37
C GLU A 317 -0.27 48.33 37.10
N SER A 318 -0.08 47.23 36.36
CA SER A 318 -1.13 46.23 36.14
C SER A 318 -1.67 45.65 37.46
N GLY A 319 -0.80 45.45 38.45
CA GLY A 319 -1.19 45.03 39.80
C GLY A 319 -2.01 46.08 40.55
N ARG A 320 -1.67 47.36 40.42
CA ARG A 320 -2.44 48.48 40.99
C ARG A 320 -3.81 48.61 40.33
N GLU A 321 -3.86 48.52 39.01
CA GLU A 321 -5.11 48.54 38.23
C GLU A 321 -6.03 47.39 38.62
N TYR A 322 -5.49 46.17 38.72
CA TYR A 322 -6.26 45.00 39.16
C TYR A 322 -6.81 45.18 40.58
N TYR A 323 -5.99 45.65 41.52
CA TYR A 323 -6.43 45.90 42.89
C TYR A 323 -7.51 46.99 42.95
N ASN A 324 -7.38 48.06 42.16
CA ASN A 324 -8.37 49.11 42.05
C ASN A 324 -9.70 48.60 41.46
N SER A 325 -9.64 47.71 40.46
CA SER A 325 -10.83 47.08 39.88
C SER A 325 -11.59 46.20 40.89
N LEU A 326 -10.89 45.33 41.64
CA LEU A 326 -11.49 44.52 42.71
C LEU A 326 -12.11 45.39 43.80
N ARG A 327 -11.44 46.50 44.14
CA ARG A 327 -11.94 47.46 45.12
C ARG A 327 -13.21 48.14 44.64
N GLN A 328 -13.28 48.54 43.37
CA GLN A 328 -14.49 49.11 42.77
C GLN A 328 -15.63 48.08 42.70
N GLU A 329 -15.37 46.85 42.27
CA GLU A 329 -16.37 45.78 42.26
C GLU A 329 -16.93 45.50 43.65
N ARG A 330 -16.07 45.46 44.67
CA ARG A 330 -16.47 45.28 46.08
C ARG A 330 -17.25 46.48 46.61
N LEU A 331 -16.92 47.70 46.21
CA LEU A 331 -17.68 48.91 46.58
C LEU A 331 -19.06 48.92 45.90
N ILE A 332 -19.14 48.49 44.65
CA ILE A 332 -20.41 48.35 43.91
C ILE A 332 -21.28 47.24 44.52
N SER A 333 -20.69 46.10 44.91
CA SER A 333 -21.43 45.01 45.57
C SER A 333 -22.01 45.45 46.91
N LEU A 334 -21.21 46.16 47.72
CA LEU A 334 -21.65 46.71 49.02
C LEU A 334 -22.70 47.82 48.87
N SER A 335 -22.60 48.66 47.84
CA SER A 335 -23.62 49.67 47.51
C SER A 335 -24.93 49.06 47.02
N ASN A 336 -24.88 47.94 46.31
CA ASN A 336 -26.07 47.21 45.86
C ASN A 336 -26.73 46.42 46.99
N GLU A 337 -25.98 46.01 48.03
CA GLU A 337 -26.52 45.46 49.27
C GLU A 337 -27.18 46.53 50.15
N SER A 338 -26.64 47.74 50.23
CA SER A 338 -27.21 48.82 51.06
C SER A 338 -28.49 49.45 50.49
N LEU A 339 -28.73 49.35 49.17
CA LEU A 339 -29.99 49.77 48.50
C LEU A 339 -31.10 48.71 48.58
N ARG A 340 -30.84 47.52 49.14
CA ARG A 340 -31.80 46.41 49.30
C ARG A 340 -32.41 46.32 50.72
N ILE A 341 -32.11 47.29 51.59
CA ILE A 341 -32.70 47.47 52.93
C ILE A 341 -33.59 48.71 52.87
#